data_AF-A0A935PHV9-F1
#
_entry.id   AF-A0A935PHV9-F1
#
_cell.length_a   1.000
_cell.length_b   1.000
_cell.length_c   1.000
_cell.angle_alpha   90.00
_cell.angle_beta   90.00
_cell.angle_gamma   90.00
#
_symmetry.space_group_name_H-M   'P 1'
#
loop_
_entity.id
_entity.type
_entity.pdbx_description
1 polymer ?
#
loop_
_entity_poly.entity_id
_entity_poly.type
_entity_poly.pdbx_seq_one_letter_code
_entity_poly.pdbx_strand_id
1 'polypeptide(L)'
;MPSPILRFYRHQGPDHAGRMLAEIWHWPHAQLEAQHDFIQWLFPLDEPSGANAQAPLLTEEDIAHWHHDPMLRMYLRRSFEKLLDFYGFTIVNTSNHARIIASSNASARQALWITPNNHNHLRLTRIMKSLRLLGEAELADALRTALEQIAAQHDGTIGEETVRYWREA
;
A
#
# COMPACT_ATOMS: atom_id res chain seq x y z
N MET A 1 3.64 -13.89 -22.51
CA MET A 1 3.41 -14.59 -21.22
C MET A 1 3.16 -13.51 -20.18
N PRO A 2 2.13 -13.62 -19.33
CA PRO A 2 1.90 -12.60 -18.29
C PRO A 2 3.13 -12.49 -17.39
N SER A 3 3.49 -11.25 -17.04
CA SER A 3 4.60 -10.96 -16.14
C SER A 3 4.42 -11.65 -14.78
N PRO A 4 5.50 -11.82 -13.98
CA PRO A 4 5.39 -12.40 -12.65
C PRO A 4 4.37 -11.69 -11.76
N ILE A 5 4.28 -10.36 -11.84
CA ILE A 5 3.33 -9.58 -11.05
C ILE A 5 1.88 -9.81 -11.46
N LEU A 6 1.60 -9.86 -12.78
CA LEU A 6 0.25 -10.19 -13.26
C LEU A 6 -0.16 -11.62 -12.87
N ARG A 7 0.77 -12.58 -12.93
CA ARG A 7 0.51 -13.95 -12.46
C ARG A 7 0.20 -13.99 -10.97
N PHE A 8 0.95 -13.25 -10.16
CA PHE A 8 0.72 -13.15 -8.71
C PHE A 8 -0.67 -12.58 -8.39
N TYR A 9 -1.06 -11.48 -9.04
CA TYR A 9 -2.39 -10.89 -8.85
C TYR A 9 -3.53 -11.74 -9.38
N ARG A 10 -3.28 -12.54 -10.42
CA ARG A 10 -4.27 -13.48 -10.97
C ARG A 10 -4.36 -14.78 -10.19
N HIS A 11 -3.67 -14.91 -9.06
CA HIS A 11 -3.58 -16.14 -8.28
C HIS A 11 -2.99 -17.33 -9.07
N GLN A 12 -2.12 -17.06 -10.03
CA GLN A 12 -1.50 -18.04 -10.95
C GLN A 12 -0.01 -18.31 -10.65
N GLY A 13 0.54 -17.66 -9.63
CA GLY A 13 1.91 -17.87 -9.19
C GLY A 13 2.18 -17.18 -7.87
N PRO A 14 3.18 -17.66 -7.12
CA PRO A 14 3.59 -17.01 -5.88
C PRO A 14 4.47 -15.79 -6.18
N ASP A 15 4.74 -15.02 -5.13
CA ASP A 15 5.86 -14.10 -5.10
C ASP A 15 7.21 -14.84 -5.03
N HIS A 16 8.30 -14.07 -4.96
CA HIS A 16 9.66 -14.62 -4.85
C HIS A 16 9.92 -15.51 -3.62
N ALA A 17 9.09 -15.42 -2.57
CA ALA A 17 9.21 -16.20 -1.34
C ALA A 17 8.24 -17.39 -1.30
N GLY A 18 7.55 -17.69 -2.41
CA GLY A 18 6.61 -18.80 -2.48
C GLY A 18 5.20 -18.49 -1.93
N ARG A 19 4.89 -17.22 -1.66
CA ARG A 19 3.61 -16.80 -1.06
C ARG A 19 2.61 -16.41 -2.14
N MET A 20 1.37 -16.85 -2.00
CA MET A 20 0.25 -16.43 -2.83
C MET A 20 -0.38 -15.15 -2.29
N LEU A 21 -0.93 -14.32 -3.19
CA LEU A 21 -1.67 -13.10 -2.82
C LEU A 21 -2.75 -13.36 -1.76
N ALA A 22 -3.49 -14.46 -1.93
CA ALA A 22 -4.55 -14.84 -1.01
C ALA A 22 -4.02 -15.21 0.39
N GLU A 23 -2.82 -15.78 0.50
CA GLU A 23 -2.23 -16.11 1.80
C GLU A 23 -1.89 -14.85 2.57
N ILE A 24 -1.29 -13.85 1.90
CA ILE A 24 -0.90 -12.58 2.53
C ILE A 24 -2.14 -11.83 3.07
N TRP A 25 -3.28 -11.88 2.37
CA TRP A 25 -4.53 -11.29 2.87
C TRP A 25 -5.00 -11.89 4.20
N HIS A 26 -4.68 -13.16 4.48
CA HIS A 26 -5.06 -13.83 5.73
C HIS A 26 -4.02 -13.68 6.84
N TRP A 27 -2.88 -13.03 6.60
CA TRP A 27 -1.86 -12.86 7.62
C TRP A 27 -2.34 -12.02 8.81
N PRO A 28 -1.97 -12.40 10.04
CA PRO A 28 -2.18 -11.55 11.21
C PRO A 28 -1.26 -10.32 11.13
N HIS A 29 -1.63 -9.24 11.83
CA HIS A 29 -0.84 -8.01 11.85
C HIS A 29 0.61 -8.23 12.28
N ALA A 30 0.85 -9.14 13.24
CA ALA A 30 2.20 -9.46 13.68
C ALA A 30 3.09 -10.01 12.54
N GLN A 31 2.50 -10.76 11.60
CA GLN A 31 3.24 -11.29 10.47
C GLN A 31 3.49 -10.23 9.39
N LEU A 32 2.55 -9.30 9.17
CA LEU A 32 2.74 -8.15 8.28
C LEU A 32 3.81 -7.17 8.81
N GLU A 33 3.94 -7.07 10.12
CA GLU A 33 5.01 -6.31 10.75
C GLU A 33 6.33 -7.07 10.67
N ALA A 34 6.36 -8.40 10.86
CA ALA A 34 7.62 -9.17 10.87
C ALA A 34 8.22 -9.42 9.48
N GLN A 35 7.41 -9.48 8.42
CA GLN A 35 7.87 -9.73 7.04
C GLN A 35 7.63 -8.49 6.20
N HIS A 36 8.66 -7.98 5.51
CA HIS A 36 8.60 -6.65 4.87
C HIS A 36 8.63 -6.73 3.34
N ASP A 37 9.15 -7.83 2.80
CA ASP A 37 9.47 -8.07 1.40
C ASP A 37 8.23 -8.36 0.51
N PHE A 38 7.07 -8.58 1.14
CA PHE A 38 5.79 -8.72 0.44
C PHE A 38 5.28 -7.38 -0.11
N ILE A 39 5.65 -6.26 0.52
CA ILE A 39 5.04 -4.96 0.22
C ILE A 39 5.31 -4.55 -1.22
N GLN A 40 6.46 -4.96 -1.76
CA GLN A 40 6.80 -4.67 -3.14
C GLN A 40 5.96 -5.43 -4.16
N TRP A 41 5.43 -6.59 -3.77
CA TRP A 41 4.51 -7.39 -4.58
C TRP A 41 3.06 -6.94 -4.42
N LEU A 42 2.63 -6.50 -3.23
CA LEU A 42 1.27 -5.96 -3.03
C LEU A 42 1.08 -4.53 -3.56
N PHE A 43 2.16 -3.78 -3.71
CA PHE A 43 2.14 -2.41 -4.23
C PHE A 43 3.34 -2.25 -5.16
N PRO A 44 3.31 -2.87 -6.35
CA PRO A 44 4.41 -2.80 -7.31
C PRO A 44 4.52 -1.40 -7.90
N LEU A 45 5.74 -1.04 -8.31
CA LEU A 45 6.08 0.23 -8.96
C LEU A 45 6.82 -0.05 -10.28
N ASP A 46 6.88 0.93 -11.16
CA ASP A 46 7.71 0.97 -12.36
C ASP A 46 9.16 1.40 -12.07
N GLU A 47 9.45 1.86 -10.85
CA GLU A 47 10.79 2.15 -10.36
C GLU A 47 11.37 1.01 -9.49
N PRO A 48 12.69 0.74 -9.56
CA PRO A 48 13.34 -0.25 -8.71
C PRO A 48 13.13 0.02 -7.21
N SER A 49 12.94 -1.05 -6.44
CA SER A 49 12.90 -0.95 -4.99
C SER A 49 14.31 -0.85 -4.41
N GLY A 50 14.60 0.21 -3.64
CA GLY A 50 15.84 0.31 -2.86
C GLY A 50 15.99 -0.75 -1.76
N ALA A 51 14.90 -1.44 -1.38
CA ALA A 51 14.89 -2.42 -0.29
C ALA A 51 14.83 -3.89 -0.75
N ASN A 52 14.38 -4.16 -1.98
CA ASN A 52 14.26 -5.53 -2.50
C ASN A 52 14.52 -5.56 -4.01
N ALA A 53 15.72 -5.98 -4.40
CA ALA A 53 16.12 -6.07 -5.81
C ALA A 53 15.37 -7.18 -6.58
N GLN A 54 14.75 -8.14 -5.90
CA GLN A 54 13.94 -9.20 -6.50
C GLN A 54 12.47 -8.80 -6.70
N ALA A 55 12.10 -7.58 -6.26
CA ALA A 55 10.77 -7.06 -6.50
C ALA A 55 10.52 -6.89 -8.00
N PRO A 56 9.38 -7.36 -8.54
CA PRO A 56 9.04 -7.14 -9.94
C PRO A 56 8.83 -5.65 -10.19
N LEU A 57 9.38 -5.16 -11.30
CA LEU A 57 9.07 -3.83 -11.82
C LEU A 57 7.89 -3.94 -12.79
N LEU A 58 6.98 -2.97 -12.70
CA LEU A 58 5.91 -2.83 -13.68
C LEU A 58 6.47 -2.34 -15.00
N THR A 59 6.07 -3.00 -16.08
CA THR A 59 6.24 -2.48 -17.45
C THR A 59 5.03 -1.64 -17.85
N GLU A 60 5.16 -0.84 -18.91
CA GLU A 60 4.02 -0.13 -19.51
C GLU A 60 2.89 -1.09 -19.91
N GLU A 61 3.23 -2.30 -20.37
CA GLU A 61 2.27 -3.35 -20.69
C GLU A 61 1.53 -3.84 -19.44
N ASP A 62 2.21 -4.02 -18.31
CA ASP A 62 1.58 -4.41 -17.04
C ASP A 62 0.59 -3.35 -16.55
N ILE A 63 1.00 -2.08 -16.62
CA ILE A 63 0.15 -0.94 -16.23
C ILE A 63 -1.09 -0.90 -17.13
N ALA A 64 -0.91 -1.03 -18.45
CA ALA A 64 -2.02 -1.08 -19.39
C ALA A 64 -3.00 -2.22 -19.07
N HIS A 65 -2.51 -3.42 -18.71
CA HIS A 65 -3.39 -4.50 -18.27
C HIS A 65 -4.19 -4.13 -17.02
N TRP A 66 -3.58 -3.46 -16.04
CA TRP A 66 -4.25 -3.01 -14.82
C TRP A 66 -5.39 -2.02 -15.08
N HIS A 67 -5.20 -1.10 -16.03
CA HIS A 67 -6.22 -0.13 -16.41
C HIS A 67 -7.40 -0.76 -17.18
N HIS A 68 -7.20 -1.89 -17.85
CA HIS A 68 -8.26 -2.58 -18.60
C HIS A 68 -8.91 -3.76 -17.84
N ASP A 69 -8.27 -4.26 -16.77
CA ASP A 69 -8.74 -5.43 -16.02
C ASP A 69 -9.32 -5.02 -14.65
N PRO A 70 -10.65 -5.00 -14.47
CA PRO A 70 -11.27 -4.61 -13.20
C PRO A 70 -10.96 -5.57 -12.06
N MET A 71 -10.58 -6.83 -12.34
CA MET A 71 -10.21 -7.78 -11.29
C MET A 71 -8.88 -7.40 -10.64
N LEU A 72 -7.91 -6.93 -11.43
CA LEU A 72 -6.63 -6.46 -10.89
C LEU A 72 -6.81 -5.26 -9.95
N ARG A 73 -7.67 -4.32 -10.32
CA ARG A 73 -8.04 -3.19 -9.45
C ARG A 73 -8.75 -3.63 -8.18
N MET A 74 -9.71 -4.56 -8.29
CA MET A 74 -10.38 -5.13 -7.12
C MET A 74 -9.38 -5.79 -6.15
N TYR A 75 -8.42 -6.55 -6.66
CA TYR A 75 -7.38 -7.19 -5.83
C TYR A 75 -6.41 -6.18 -5.21
N LEU A 76 -6.02 -5.13 -5.94
CA LEU A 76 -5.24 -4.02 -5.39
C LEU A 76 -5.99 -3.33 -4.24
N ARG A 77 -7.29 -3.02 -4.43
CA ARG A 77 -8.14 -2.44 -3.38
C ARG A 77 -8.25 -3.34 -2.15
N ARG A 78 -8.40 -4.66 -2.33
CA ARG A 78 -8.42 -5.61 -1.20
C ARG A 78 -7.09 -5.64 -0.44
N SER A 79 -5.96 -5.61 -1.16
CA SER A 79 -4.63 -5.47 -0.55
C SER A 79 -4.51 -4.14 0.21
N PHE A 80 -5.06 -3.07 -0.33
CA PHE A 80 -5.07 -1.76 0.30
C PHE A 80 -5.90 -1.73 1.59
N GLU A 81 -7.13 -2.25 1.57
CA GLU A 81 -7.97 -2.39 2.76
C GLU A 81 -7.29 -3.20 3.86
N LYS A 82 -6.59 -4.28 3.49
CA LYS A 82 -5.80 -5.09 4.44
C LYS A 82 -4.72 -4.27 5.14
N LEU A 83 -4.01 -3.42 4.39
CA LEU A 83 -2.96 -2.57 4.95
C LEU A 83 -3.53 -1.37 5.71
N LEU A 84 -4.69 -0.84 5.32
CA LEU A 84 -5.37 0.18 6.11
C LEU A 84 -5.76 -0.34 7.50
N ASP A 85 -6.36 -1.52 7.59
CA ASP A 85 -6.67 -2.15 8.87
C ASP A 85 -5.40 -2.35 9.72
N PHE A 86 -4.30 -2.76 9.08
CA PHE A 86 -2.99 -2.84 9.73
C PHE A 86 -2.49 -1.48 10.26
N TYR A 87 -2.72 -0.38 9.53
CA TYR A 87 -2.31 0.97 9.95
C TYR A 87 -3.29 1.66 10.91
N GLY A 88 -4.45 1.05 11.21
CA GLY A 88 -5.47 1.67 12.04
C GLY A 88 -6.38 2.64 11.29
N PHE A 89 -6.64 2.35 10.02
CA PHE A 89 -7.53 3.09 9.15
C PHE A 89 -8.63 2.21 8.57
N THR A 90 -9.67 2.83 8.05
CA THR A 90 -10.71 2.20 7.24
C THR A 90 -11.18 3.14 6.13
N ILE A 91 -11.73 2.55 5.07
CA ILE A 91 -12.30 3.30 3.94
C ILE A 91 -13.79 3.52 4.20
N VAL A 92 -14.24 4.76 4.04
CA VAL A 92 -15.66 5.12 3.99
C VAL A 92 -15.96 5.70 2.62
N ASN A 93 -16.83 5.03 1.88
CA ASN A 93 -17.34 5.53 0.62
C ASN A 93 -18.46 6.53 0.91
N THR A 94 -18.25 7.80 0.56
CA THR A 94 -19.32 8.80 0.53
C THR A 94 -19.97 8.80 -0.85
N SER A 95 -21.09 9.51 -1.01
CA SER A 95 -21.79 9.63 -2.30
C SER A 95 -20.92 10.18 -3.43
N ASN A 96 -19.84 10.90 -3.12
CA ASN A 96 -19.03 11.62 -4.11
C ASN A 96 -17.55 11.21 -4.15
N HIS A 97 -17.03 10.51 -3.13
CA HIS A 97 -15.60 10.13 -3.04
C HIS A 97 -15.32 9.16 -1.89
N ALA A 98 -14.23 8.40 -2.00
CA ALA A 98 -13.68 7.61 -0.90
C ALA A 98 -12.97 8.53 0.12
N ARG A 99 -13.13 8.22 1.41
CA ARG A 99 -12.39 8.84 2.51
C ARG A 99 -11.70 7.78 3.35
N ILE A 100 -10.53 8.11 3.85
CA ILE A 100 -9.80 7.26 4.80
C ILE A 100 -9.89 7.90 6.17
N ILE A 101 -10.39 7.15 7.15
CA ILE A 101 -10.61 7.61 8.51
C ILE A 101 -9.98 6.62 9.50
N ALA A 102 -9.75 7.07 10.73
CA ALA A 102 -9.31 6.22 11.82
C ALA A 102 -10.33 5.07 12.05
N SER A 103 -9.82 3.85 12.16
CA SER A 103 -10.62 2.67 12.55
C SER A 103 -10.91 2.67 14.06
N SER A 104 -11.77 1.76 14.52
CA SER A 104 -12.07 1.61 15.95
C SER A 104 -10.87 1.22 16.81
N ASN A 105 -9.87 0.55 16.22
CA ASN A 105 -8.62 0.16 16.87
C ASN A 105 -7.45 1.13 16.58
N ALA A 106 -7.73 2.30 16.00
CA ALA A 106 -6.71 3.23 15.51
C ALA A 106 -5.64 3.56 16.55
N SER A 107 -6.01 3.89 17.79
CA SER A 107 -5.03 4.25 18.84
C SER A 107 -3.98 3.14 19.06
N ALA A 108 -4.41 1.88 19.15
CA ALA A 108 -3.50 0.75 19.35
C ALA A 108 -2.64 0.47 18.10
N ARG A 109 -3.20 0.63 16.90
CA ARG A 109 -2.49 0.38 15.63
C ARG A 109 -1.49 1.49 15.30
N GLN A 110 -1.91 2.74 15.45
CA GLN A 110 -1.13 3.93 15.11
C GLN A 110 0.07 4.13 16.03
N ALA A 111 -0.06 3.77 17.32
CA ALA A 111 1.07 3.79 18.25
C ALA A 111 2.26 2.90 17.83
N LEU A 112 2.05 1.92 16.94
CA LEU A 112 3.11 1.02 16.46
C LEU A 112 3.95 1.61 15.34
N TRP A 113 3.40 2.55 14.56
CA TRP A 113 4.07 3.09 13.38
C TRP A 113 4.28 4.60 13.41
N ILE A 114 3.53 5.35 14.22
CA ILE A 114 3.78 6.78 14.48
C ILE A 114 4.92 6.88 15.50
N THR A 115 6.11 6.52 15.05
CA THR A 115 7.36 6.65 15.80
C THR A 115 8.45 7.21 14.90
N PRO A 116 9.46 7.92 15.44
CA PRO A 116 10.51 8.50 14.62
C PRO A 116 11.23 7.44 13.78
N ASN A 117 11.47 7.75 12.50
CA ASN A 117 12.19 6.89 11.54
C ASN A 117 11.57 5.50 11.33
N ASN A 118 10.27 5.34 11.56
CA ASN A 118 9.61 4.06 11.33
C ASN A 118 9.60 3.69 9.84
N HIS A 119 10.01 2.47 9.52
CA HIS A 119 10.09 1.96 8.15
C HIS A 119 8.72 1.92 7.43
N ASN A 120 7.62 1.88 8.19
CA ASN A 120 6.26 1.94 7.64
C ASN A 120 5.96 3.26 6.92
N HIS A 121 6.67 4.34 7.24
CA HIS A 121 6.51 5.61 6.54
C HIS A 121 6.80 5.49 5.04
N LEU A 122 7.85 4.75 4.68
CA LEU A 122 8.21 4.48 3.28
C LEU A 122 7.27 3.46 2.62
N ARG A 123 6.73 2.51 3.39
CA ARG A 123 5.69 1.60 2.88
C ARG A 123 4.43 2.37 2.48
N LEU A 124 4.00 3.34 3.29
CA LEU A 124 2.87 4.21 2.99
C LEU A 124 3.10 5.04 1.71
N THR A 125 4.31 5.60 1.54
CA THR A 125 4.71 6.25 0.27
C THR A 125 4.56 5.31 -0.92
N ARG A 126 5.06 4.07 -0.81
CA ARG A 126 4.98 3.07 -1.87
C ARG A 126 3.52 2.70 -2.20
N ILE A 127 2.68 2.53 -1.19
CA ILE A 127 1.25 2.26 -1.36
C ILE A 127 0.60 3.38 -2.18
N MET A 128 0.83 4.65 -1.81
CA MET A 128 0.25 5.80 -2.54
C MET A 128 0.71 5.86 -4.00
N LYS A 129 2.02 5.73 -4.25
CA LYS A 129 2.57 5.70 -5.60
C LYS A 129 1.96 4.59 -6.45
N SER A 130 1.86 3.37 -5.90
CA SER A 130 1.31 2.22 -6.59
C SER A 130 -0.18 2.39 -6.90
N LEU A 131 -0.96 2.89 -5.94
CA LEU A 131 -2.37 3.22 -6.15
C LEU A 131 -2.54 4.22 -7.30
N ARG A 132 -1.77 5.30 -7.32
CA ARG A 132 -1.83 6.31 -8.38
C ARG A 132 -1.47 5.72 -9.75
N LEU A 133 -0.38 4.95 -9.82
CA LEU A 133 0.10 4.32 -11.04
C LEU A 133 -0.92 3.33 -11.65
N LEU A 134 -1.64 2.61 -10.80
CA LEU A 134 -2.52 1.51 -11.18
C LEU A 134 -4.01 1.89 -11.26
N GLY A 135 -4.31 3.19 -11.39
CA GLY A 135 -5.66 3.70 -11.66
C GLY A 135 -6.53 3.94 -10.42
N GLU A 136 -5.91 4.03 -9.24
CA GLU A 136 -6.57 4.25 -7.94
C GLU A 136 -6.15 5.59 -7.31
N ALA A 137 -5.98 6.63 -8.13
CA ALA A 137 -5.50 7.94 -7.71
C ALA A 137 -6.37 8.58 -6.60
N GLU A 138 -7.69 8.40 -6.63
CA GLU A 138 -8.58 8.90 -5.58
C GLU A 138 -8.28 8.27 -4.21
N LEU A 139 -7.94 6.98 -4.17
CA LEU A 139 -7.55 6.30 -2.93
C LEU A 139 -6.16 6.76 -2.45
N ALA A 140 -5.24 7.01 -3.38
CA ALA A 140 -3.93 7.59 -3.06
C ALA A 140 -4.08 8.99 -2.42
N ASP A 141 -4.92 9.85 -3.00
CA ASP A 141 -5.18 11.20 -2.48
C ASP A 141 -5.90 11.15 -1.13
N ALA A 142 -6.86 10.25 -0.95
CA ALA A 142 -7.54 10.05 0.32
C ALA A 142 -6.58 9.56 1.43
N LEU A 143 -5.62 8.69 1.09
CA LEU A 143 -4.57 8.28 2.02
C LEU A 143 -3.64 9.43 2.37
N ARG A 144 -3.16 10.19 1.38
CA ARG A 144 -2.32 11.36 1.62
C ARG A 144 -2.98 12.32 2.60
N THR A 145 -4.25 12.67 2.36
CA THR A 145 -4.99 13.57 3.27
C THR A 145 -5.07 13.02 4.70
N ALA A 146 -5.33 11.73 4.87
CA ALA A 146 -5.35 11.11 6.20
C ALA A 146 -3.97 11.16 6.89
N LEU A 147 -2.90 10.88 6.14
CA LEU A 147 -1.53 10.90 6.66
C LEU A 147 -1.03 12.30 7.02
N GLU A 148 -1.38 13.32 6.22
CA GLU A 148 -1.07 14.72 6.54
C GLU A 148 -1.78 15.20 7.81
N GLN A 149 -3.04 14.78 8.01
CA GLN A 149 -3.77 15.05 9.25
C GLN A 149 -3.09 14.40 10.46
N ILE A 150 -2.64 13.16 10.33
CA ILE A 150 -1.88 12.46 11.37
C ILE A 150 -0.55 13.17 11.66
N ALA A 151 0.21 13.54 10.63
CA ALA A 151 1.46 14.28 10.81
C ALA A 151 1.25 15.60 11.56
N ALA A 152 0.20 16.35 11.22
CA ALA A 152 -0.15 17.59 11.91
C ALA A 152 -0.56 17.39 13.38
N GLN A 153 -1.17 16.24 13.72
CA GLN A 153 -1.54 15.89 15.10
C GLN A 153 -0.35 15.40 15.94
N HIS A 154 0.68 14.87 15.29
CA HIS A 154 1.87 14.29 15.91
C HIS A 154 3.13 15.07 15.54
N ASP A 155 3.05 16.40 15.67
CA ASP A 155 4.12 17.32 15.29
C ASP A 155 5.46 16.91 15.91
N GLY A 156 6.52 16.95 15.09
CA GLY A 156 7.87 16.49 15.44
C GLY A 156 8.10 14.98 15.51
N THR A 157 7.06 14.13 15.45
CA THR A 157 7.24 12.66 15.45
C THR A 157 7.46 12.12 14.03
N ILE A 158 6.67 12.59 13.08
CA ILE A 158 6.82 12.29 11.66
C ILE A 158 7.61 13.43 11.03
N GLY A 159 8.83 13.13 10.57
CA GLY A 159 9.74 14.14 10.03
C GLY A 159 9.22 14.80 8.74
N GLU A 160 9.61 16.06 8.51
CA GLU A 160 9.22 16.85 7.34
C GLU A 160 9.55 16.16 6.01
N GLU A 161 10.68 15.44 5.95
CA GLU A 161 11.07 14.68 4.77
C GLU A 161 10.07 13.56 4.44
N THR A 162 9.55 12.87 5.46
CA THR A 162 8.51 11.85 5.27
C THR A 162 7.22 12.47 4.73
N VAL A 163 6.80 13.60 5.29
CA VAL A 163 5.63 14.34 4.80
C VAL A 163 5.83 14.79 3.36
N ARG A 164 7.04 15.24 2.99
CA ARG A 164 7.40 15.57 1.61
C ARG A 164 7.25 14.37 0.68
N TYR A 165 7.77 13.20 1.07
CA TYR A 165 7.58 11.97 0.28
C TYR A 165 6.10 11.61 0.08
N TRP A 166 5.24 11.84 1.09
CA TRP A 166 3.80 11.61 0.96
C TRP A 166 3.11 12.59 0.02
N ARG A 167 3.57 13.84 -0.04
CA ARG A 167 3.06 14.85 -0.98
C ARG A 167 3.47 14.60 -2.42
N GLU A 168 4.67 14.05 -2.62
CA GLU A 168 5.25 13.76 -3.94
C GLU A 168 4.79 12.39 -4.51
N ALA A 169 3.94 11.65 -3.80
CA ALA A 169 3.47 10.30 -4.16
C ALA A 169 2.23 10.25 -5.07
#